data_AF-A0A510IW62-F1
#
_entry.id   AF-A0A510IW62-F1
#
_cell.length_a   1.000
_cell.length_b   1.000
_cell.length_c   1.000
_cell.angle_alpha   90.00
_cell.angle_beta   90.00
_cell.angle_gamma   90.00
#
_symmetry.space_group_name_H-M   'P 1'
#
loop_
_entity.id
_entity.type
_entity.pdbx_description
1 polymer ?
#
loop_
_entity_poly.entity_id
_entity_poly.type
_entity_poly.pdbx_seq_one_letter_code
_entity_poly.pdbx_strand_id
1 'polypeptide(L)'
;MNYIPPVYEVIVELREKVACPKGCAGQIVITPKPKHILPKNKFTESVLAQLITSKLDDRQPFYHLEKQFETLAGFSFPRQTMAPTVIDCATSLQPLINLLKDGVIG
;
A
#
# COMPACT_ATOMS: atom_id res chain seq x y z
N MET A 1 -7.52 26.27 15.18
CA MET A 1 -7.20 24.87 14.85
C MET A 1 -7.82 24.60 13.48
N ASN A 2 -7.01 24.36 12.45
CA ASN A 2 -7.49 24.05 11.10
C ASN A 2 -7.31 22.54 10.86
N TYR A 3 -8.32 21.86 10.32
CA TYR A 3 -8.31 20.41 10.09
C TYR A 3 -8.62 20.14 8.62
N ILE A 4 -7.73 19.41 7.94
CA ILE A 4 -7.93 18.98 6.55
C ILE A 4 -8.27 17.49 6.59
N PRO A 5 -9.44 17.08 6.06
CA PRO A 5 -9.82 15.68 6.01
C PRO A 5 -8.94 14.89 5.03
N PRO A 6 -8.89 13.55 5.16
CA PRO A 6 -8.18 12.71 4.22
C PRO A 6 -8.75 12.85 2.80
N VAL A 7 -7.86 12.86 1.80
CA VAL A 7 -8.19 12.88 0.38
C VAL A 7 -7.93 11.48 -0.19
N TYR A 8 -8.91 10.94 -0.92
CA TYR A 8 -8.83 9.62 -1.53
C TYR A 8 -8.73 9.76 -3.05
N GLU A 9 -7.74 9.11 -3.65
CA GLU A 9 -7.51 9.11 -5.10
C GLU A 9 -7.18 7.71 -5.61
N VAL A 10 -7.46 7.48 -6.89
CA VAL A 10 -7.12 6.23 -7.58
C VAL A 10 -5.94 6.49 -8.48
N ILE A 11 -4.81 5.84 -8.17
CA ILE A 11 -3.60 5.91 -8.99
C ILE A 11 -3.61 4.77 -10.00
N VAL A 12 -3.51 5.10 -11.29
CA VAL A 12 -3.48 4.12 -12.39
C VAL A 12 -2.08 4.05 -12.97
N GLU A 13 -1.44 2.90 -12.80
CA GLU A 13 -0.11 2.64 -13.35
C GLU A 13 -0.20 1.83 -14.65
N LEU A 14 0.00 2.49 -15.79
CA LEU A 14 0.04 1.84 -17.10
C LEU A 14 1.46 1.41 -17.45
N ARG A 15 1.60 0.17 -17.93
CA ARG A 15 2.88 -0.37 -18.39
C ARG A 15 2.81 -0.68 -19.88
N GLU A 16 3.56 0.06 -20.66
CA GLU A 16 3.66 -0.18 -22.09
C GLU A 16 4.41 -1.48 -22.36
N LYS A 17 3.86 -2.27 -23.28
CA LYS A 17 4.54 -3.43 -23.84
C LYS A 17 4.94 -3.06 -25.25
N VAL A 18 6.24 -2.93 -25.49
CA VAL A 18 6.75 -2.55 -26.81
C VAL A 18 7.45 -3.73 -27.46
N ALA A 19 7.25 -3.86 -28.76
CA ALA A 19 7.95 -4.82 -29.61
C ALA A 19 8.59 -4.05 -30.78
N CYS A 20 9.74 -4.52 -31.27
CA CYS A 20 10.37 -3.88 -32.42
C CYS A 20 9.46 -4.01 -33.65
N PRO A 21 9.02 -2.89 -34.27
CA PRO A 21 8.09 -2.93 -35.41
C PRO A 21 8.70 -3.57 -36.66
N LYS A 22 10.03 -3.69 -36.72
CA LYS A 22 10.78 -4.32 -37.82
C LYS A 22 11.02 -5.82 -37.61
N GLY A 23 10.48 -6.42 -36.53
CA GLY A 23 10.66 -7.84 -36.23
C GLY A 23 12.06 -8.25 -35.80
N CYS A 24 12.96 -7.28 -35.56
CA CYS A 24 14.33 -7.55 -35.14
C CYS A 24 14.31 -8.10 -33.71
N ALA A 25 14.71 -9.36 -33.55
CA ALA A 25 14.93 -10.06 -32.29
C ALA A 25 13.72 -10.38 -31.40
N GLY A 26 12.46 -10.27 -31.84
CA GLY A 26 11.27 -10.90 -31.21
C GLY A 26 11.02 -10.63 -29.70
N GLN A 27 11.80 -9.77 -29.06
CA GLN A 27 11.78 -9.57 -27.62
C GLN A 27 10.82 -8.45 -27.28
N ILE A 28 9.73 -8.82 -26.62
CA ILE A 28 8.80 -7.87 -26.00
C ILE A 28 9.50 -7.32 -24.76
N VAL A 29 9.74 -6.02 -24.74
CA VAL A 29 10.29 -5.32 -23.57
C VAL A 29 9.13 -4.68 -22.82
N ILE A 30 9.11 -4.88 -21.50
CA ILE A 30 8.08 -4.37 -20.61
C ILE A 30 8.76 -3.55 -19.52
N THR A 31 8.24 -2.35 -19.25
CA THR A 31 8.69 -1.52 -18.12
C THR A 31 8.54 -2.30 -16.79
N PRO A 32 9.57 -2.33 -15.92
CA PRO A 32 9.49 -3.02 -14.65
C PRO A 32 8.35 -2.44 -13.79
N LYS A 33 7.71 -3.30 -12.99
CA LYS A 33 6.64 -2.87 -12.08
C LYS A 33 7.22 -1.92 -11.03
N PRO A 34 6.52 -0.82 -10.67
CA PRO A 34 6.88 -0.01 -9.52
C PRO A 34 7.03 -0.88 -8.26
N LYS A 35 8.01 -0.52 -7.43
CA LYS A 35 8.29 -1.25 -6.20
C LYS A 35 7.26 -0.84 -5.16
N HIS A 36 6.37 -1.76 -4.82
CA HIS A 36 5.46 -1.60 -3.70
C HIS A 36 5.89 -2.45 -2.53
N ILE A 37 5.61 -1.98 -1.32
CA ILE A 37 5.86 -2.75 -0.10
C ILE A 37 5.12 -4.10 -0.14
N LEU A 38 3.88 -4.10 -0.63
CA LEU A 38 3.07 -5.29 -0.84
C LEU A 38 2.71 -5.43 -2.33
N PRO A 39 3.49 -6.20 -3.13
CA PRO A 39 3.36 -6.21 -4.59
C PRO A 39 2.01 -6.70 -5.13
N LYS A 40 1.25 -7.47 -4.35
CA LYS A 40 -0.05 -8.03 -4.73
C LYS A 40 -1.23 -7.23 -4.18
N ASN A 41 -0.97 -6.20 -3.37
CA ASN A 41 -2.03 -5.40 -2.77
C ASN A 41 -2.58 -4.40 -3.79
N LYS A 42 -3.88 -4.07 -3.66
CA LYS A 42 -4.56 -3.06 -4.47
C LYS A 42 -4.40 -1.65 -3.91
N PHE A 43 -4.03 -1.53 -2.63
CA PHE A 43 -3.90 -0.26 -1.94
C PHE A 43 -2.47 0.26 -2.00
N THR A 44 -2.33 1.57 -2.16
CA THR A 44 -1.05 2.28 -2.17
C THR A 44 -0.45 2.34 -0.77
N GLU A 45 0.85 2.65 -0.70
CA GLU A 45 1.60 2.81 0.54
C GLU A 45 0.96 3.85 1.47
N SER A 46 0.40 4.93 0.92
CA SER A 46 -0.30 5.97 1.69
C SER A 46 -1.55 5.42 2.41
N VAL A 47 -2.33 4.57 1.74
CA VAL A 47 -3.51 3.93 2.35
C VAL A 47 -3.08 2.91 3.40
N LEU A 48 -2.00 2.17 3.15
CA LEU A 48 -1.44 1.23 4.12
C LEU A 48 -0.91 1.95 5.37
N ALA A 49 -0.25 3.09 5.19
CA ALA A 49 0.20 3.94 6.29
C ALA A 49 -0.99 4.43 7.13
N GLN A 50 -2.04 4.97 6.50
CA GLN A 50 -3.27 5.40 7.19
C GLN A 50 -3.93 4.24 7.96
N LEU A 51 -3.99 3.05 7.36
CA LEU A 51 -4.54 1.87 8.01
C LEU A 51 -3.76 1.51 9.28
N ILE A 52 -2.42 1.52 9.20
CA ILE A 52 -1.54 1.16 10.31
C ILE A 52 -1.62 2.21 11.42
N THR A 53 -1.54 3.50 11.09
CA THR A 53 -1.60 4.59 12.08
C THR A 53 -2.95 4.59 12.77
N SER A 54 -4.06 4.56 12.01
CA SER A 54 -5.39 4.51 12.62
C SER A 54 -5.62 3.26 13.44
N LYS A 55 -5.07 2.11 13.04
CA LYS A 55 -5.25 0.87 13.81
C LYS A 55 -4.42 0.87 15.10
N LEU A 56 -3.16 1.28 15.05
CA LEU A 56 -2.20 1.10 16.14
C LEU A 56 -2.10 2.31 17.06
N ASP A 57 -2.07 3.52 16.50
CA ASP A 57 -1.91 4.76 17.26
C ASP A 57 -3.26 5.25 17.78
N ASP A 58 -4.22 5.43 16.86
CA ASP A 58 -5.59 5.87 17.19
C ASP A 58 -6.44 4.75 17.81
N ARG A 59 -5.93 3.50 17.82
CA ARG A 59 -6.61 2.30 18.33
C ARG A 59 -7.97 2.02 17.67
N GLN A 60 -8.16 2.46 16.43
CA GLN A 60 -9.42 2.31 15.73
C GLN A 60 -9.69 0.83 15.39
N PRO A 61 -10.86 0.28 15.75
CA PRO A 61 -11.20 -1.09 15.38
C PRO A 61 -11.49 -1.18 13.87
N PHE A 62 -11.13 -2.33 13.27
CA PHE A 62 -11.24 -2.53 11.81
C PHE A 62 -12.65 -2.35 11.26
N TYR A 63 -13.70 -2.67 12.03
CA TYR A 63 -15.07 -2.49 11.54
C TYR A 63 -15.49 -1.03 11.44
N HIS A 64 -14.93 -0.13 12.25
CA HIS A 64 -15.14 1.31 12.08
C HIS A 64 -14.39 1.83 10.86
N LEU A 65 -13.16 1.36 10.63
CA LEU A 65 -12.38 1.73 9.45
C LEU A 65 -13.04 1.26 8.16
N GLU A 66 -13.55 0.02 8.12
CA GLU A 66 -14.31 -0.51 6.99
C GLU A 66 -15.48 0.41 6.65
N LYS A 67 -16.30 0.76 7.66
CA LYS A 67 -17.41 1.69 7.48
C LYS A 67 -16.92 3.07 7.01
N GLN A 68 -15.83 3.58 7.57
CA GLN A 68 -15.27 4.87 7.19
C GLN A 68 -14.82 4.90 5.73
N PHE A 69 -14.11 3.87 5.27
CA PHE A 69 -13.69 3.76 3.86
C PHE A 69 -14.90 3.65 2.92
N GLU A 70 -15.92 2.89 3.30
CA GLU A 70 -17.15 2.80 2.51
C GLU A 70 -17.89 4.15 2.44
N THR A 71 -18.05 4.84 3.57
CA THR A 71 -18.85 6.07 3.63
C THR A 71 -18.12 7.30 3.10
N LEU A 72 -16.80 7.41 3.32
CA LEU A 72 -16.03 8.62 2.99
C LEU A 72 -15.23 8.46 1.70
N ALA A 73 -14.70 7.27 1.43
CA ALA A 73 -13.81 7.03 0.30
C ALA A 73 -14.50 6.30 -0.86
N GLY A 74 -15.68 5.71 -0.64
CA GLY A 74 -16.45 5.03 -1.67
C GLY A 74 -15.85 3.70 -2.15
N PHE A 75 -14.93 3.10 -1.38
CA PHE A 75 -14.36 1.79 -1.70
C PHE A 75 -14.50 0.81 -0.53
N SER A 76 -14.59 -0.48 -0.86
CA SER A 76 -14.64 -1.54 0.15
C SER A 76 -13.23 -2.02 0.50
N PHE A 77 -12.90 -1.95 1.79
CA PHE A 77 -11.72 -2.58 2.35
C PHE A 77 -12.14 -3.50 3.49
N PRO A 78 -12.38 -4.79 3.21
CA PRO A 78 -12.93 -5.70 4.20
C PRO A 78 -12.01 -5.89 5.40
N ARG A 79 -12.58 -6.04 6.61
CA ARG A 79 -11.80 -6.34 7.84
C ARG A 79 -10.92 -7.57 7.70
N GLN A 80 -11.46 -8.59 7.02
CA GLN A 80 -10.78 -9.86 6.75
C GLN A 80 -9.55 -9.67 5.86
N THR A 81 -9.50 -8.58 5.07
CA THR A 81 -8.34 -8.20 4.27
C THR A 81 -7.42 -7.26 5.04
N MET A 82 -7.96 -6.33 5.84
CA MET A 82 -7.17 -5.36 6.61
C MET A 82 -6.24 -6.02 7.62
N ALA A 83 -6.73 -6.98 8.41
CA ALA A 83 -5.92 -7.65 9.43
C ALA A 83 -4.67 -8.35 8.85
N PRO A 84 -4.78 -9.25 7.85
CA PRO A 84 -3.60 -9.85 7.23
C PRO A 84 -2.72 -8.82 6.51
N THR A 85 -3.31 -7.79 5.89
CA THR A 85 -2.54 -6.71 5.25
C THR A 85 -1.60 -6.01 6.25
N VAL A 86 -2.07 -5.72 7.46
CA VAL A 86 -1.24 -5.09 8.50
C VAL A 86 -0.10 -6.02 8.94
N ILE A 87 -0.37 -7.33 9.04
CA ILE A 87 0.65 -8.34 9.38
C ILE A 87 1.71 -8.46 8.26
N ASP A 88 1.28 -8.45 7.01
CA ASP A 88 2.19 -8.51 5.85
C ASP A 88 3.08 -7.26 5.80
N CYS A 89 2.51 -6.09 6.09
CA CYS A 89 3.28 -4.85 6.23
C CYS A 89 4.33 -4.96 7.35
N ALA A 90 3.94 -5.44 8.53
CA ALA A 90 4.87 -5.61 9.65
C ALA A 90 6.03 -6.55 9.29
N THR A 91 5.72 -7.67 8.62
CA THR A 91 6.73 -8.64 8.14
C THR A 91 7.69 -7.99 7.14
N SER A 92 7.15 -7.22 6.20
CA SER A 92 7.95 -6.54 5.16
C SER A 92 8.85 -5.43 5.75
N LEU A 93 8.42 -4.77 6.83
CA LEU A 93 9.17 -3.72 7.53
C LEU A 93 10.16 -4.26 8.57
N GLN A 94 10.13 -5.55 8.89
CA GLN A 94 11.00 -6.15 9.89
C GLN A 94 12.50 -5.84 9.71
N PRO A 95 13.07 -5.85 8.48
CA PRO A 95 14.48 -5.49 8.29
C PRO A 95 14.80 -4.05 8.73
N LEU A 96 13.89 -3.11 8.50
CA LEU A 96 14.05 -1.72 8.93
C LEU A 96 13.95 -1.59 10.45
N ILE A 97 13.02 -2.33 11.07
CA ILE A 97 12.89 -2.38 12.53
C ILE A 97 14.17 -2.92 13.17
N ASN A 98 14.78 -3.95 12.58
CA ASN A 98 16.03 -4.50 13.07
C ASN A 98 17.16 -3.46 12.99
N LEU A 99 17.32 -2.78 11.85
CA LEU A 99 18.32 -1.72 11.70
C LEU A 99 18.13 -0.58 12.70
N LEU A 100 16.88 -0.18 12.97
CA LEU A 100 16.59 0.85 13.97
C LEU A 100 16.95 0.39 15.38
N LYS A 101 16.66 -0.86 15.74
CA LYS A 101 17.06 -1.43 17.04
C LYS A 101 18.56 -1.45 17.20
N ASP A 102 19.28 -1.90 16.18
CA ASP A 102 20.74 -1.99 16.21
C ASP A 102 21.38 -0.59 16.32
N GLY A 103 20.79 0.43 15.69
CA GLY A 103 21.32 1.80 15.72
C GLY A 103 20.92 2.65 16.94
N VAL A 104 19.81 2.32 17.62
CA VAL A 104 19.30 3.09 18.78
C VAL A 104 19.62 2.41 20.12
N ILE A 105 19.74 1.08 20.12
CA ILE A 105 19.95 0.24 21.32
C ILE A 105 21.36 -0.38 21.30
N GLY A 106 22.20 0.00 20.32
CA GLY A 106 23.63 -0.30 20.28
C GLY A 106 24.46 0.57 21.20
#